data_AF-A0AAV9KSW5-F1
#
_entry.id   AF-A0AAV9KSW5-F1
#
_cell.length_a   1.000
_cell.length_b   1.000
_cell.length_c   1.000
_cell.angle_alpha   90.00
_cell.angle_beta   90.00
_cell.angle_gamma   90.00
#
_symmetry.space_group_name_H-M   'P 1'
#
loop_
_entity.id
_entity.type
_entity.pdbx_description
1 polymer ?
#
loop_
_entity_poly.entity_id
_entity_poly.type
_entity_poly.pdbx_seq_one_letter_code
_entity_poly.pdbx_strand_id
1 'polypeptide(L)'
;MVGIRPSIPLIFLDDDTFQADMIEISSKNYMDWLNSKDKESVIYIAFGSYSEISSQLMEEIGHGLLKCGKPFLWAFREGQDGEKMEDKLSCKDELEKKGKIVN
;
A
#
# COMPACT_ATOMS: atom_id res chain seq x y z
N MET A 1 -0.76 -19.89 -6.96
CA MET A 1 -1.07 -18.48 -6.67
C MET A 1 -1.47 -17.83 -7.98
N VAL A 2 -2.76 -17.59 -8.21
CA VAL A 2 -3.26 -17.02 -9.47
C VAL A 2 -3.38 -15.51 -9.26
N GLY A 3 -2.45 -14.76 -9.85
CA GLY A 3 -2.53 -13.30 -9.86
C GLY A 3 -3.52 -12.84 -10.92
N ILE A 4 -4.68 -12.35 -10.50
CA ILE A 4 -5.59 -11.61 -11.40
C ILE A 4 -5.00 -10.21 -11.54
N ARG A 5 -4.31 -9.96 -12.65
CA ARG A 5 -3.88 -8.62 -13.06
C ARG A 5 -4.82 -8.10 -14.15
N PRO A 6 -5.09 -6.78 -14.21
CA PRO A 6 -5.74 -6.20 -15.38
C PRO A 6 -4.89 -6.48 -16.62
N SER A 7 -5.53 -6.97 -17.69
CA SER A 7 -4.90 -7.22 -18.98
C SER A 7 -4.59 -5.90 -19.65
N ILE A 8 -3.36 -5.41 -19.46
CA ILE A 8 -2.85 -4.25 -20.20
C ILE A 8 -2.48 -4.75 -21.61
N PRO A 9 -3.04 -4.16 -22.69
CA PRO A 9 -2.68 -4.54 -24.05
C PRO A 9 -1.20 -4.26 -24.36
N LEU A 10 -0.56 -5.17 -25.12
CA LEU A 10 0.86 -5.10 -25.50
C LEU A 10 1.27 -3.83 -26.30
N ILE A 11 0.32 -3.04 -26.80
CA ILE A 11 0.59 -1.81 -27.59
C ILE A 11 1.21 -0.66 -26.77
N PHE A 12 1.36 -0.83 -25.45
CA PHE A 12 2.00 0.14 -24.57
C PHE A 12 3.50 -0.12 -24.34
N LEU A 13 4.08 -1.13 -24.98
CA LEU A 13 5.54 -1.38 -24.96
C LEU A 13 6.20 -0.68 -26.15
N ASP A 14 6.06 0.65 -26.24
CA ASP A 14 7.06 1.44 -26.96
C ASP A 14 8.18 1.75 -25.96
N ASP A 15 9.40 1.39 -26.37
CA ASP A 15 10.65 1.50 -25.62
C ASP A 15 10.84 2.90 -25.02
N ASP A 16 11.45 2.93 -23.83
CA ASP A 16 12.05 4.09 -23.15
C ASP A 16 11.26 4.98 -22.19
N THR A 17 10.00 4.71 -21.80
CA THR A 17 9.46 5.42 -20.60
C THR A 17 8.22 4.78 -19.95
N PHE A 18 8.19 3.46 -19.76
CA PHE A 18 7.48 2.94 -18.58
C PHE A 18 8.36 3.17 -17.35
N GLN A 19 8.54 4.45 -17.03
CA GLN A 19 8.58 4.89 -15.65
C GLN A 19 7.19 4.56 -15.09
N ALA A 20 6.92 3.25 -14.92
CA ALA A 20 6.24 2.86 -13.71
C ALA A 20 7.10 3.54 -12.66
N ASP A 21 6.57 4.62 -12.09
CA ASP A 21 6.98 5.06 -10.78
C ASP A 21 6.79 3.79 -9.92
N MET A 22 7.77 2.89 -9.97
CA MET A 22 8.29 2.26 -8.80
C MET A 22 8.53 3.48 -7.94
N ILE A 23 7.51 3.80 -7.15
CA ILE A 23 7.62 4.56 -5.92
C ILE A 23 9.02 4.18 -5.47
N GLU A 24 9.92 5.16 -5.45
CA GLU A 24 11.24 4.95 -4.90
C GLU A 24 10.97 4.77 -3.40
N ILE A 25 10.39 3.61 -3.04
CA ILE A 25 9.83 3.32 -1.74
C ILE A 25 11.09 3.35 -0.93
N SER A 26 11.29 4.43 -0.17
CA SER A 26 12.55 4.76 0.46
C SER A 26 13.11 3.50 1.15
N SER A 27 14.04 2.86 0.46
CA SER A 27 14.15 1.39 0.40
C SER A 27 14.81 0.78 1.63
N LYS A 28 15.10 1.61 2.63
CA LYS A 28 15.89 1.20 3.79
C LYS A 28 15.03 0.89 5.01
N ASN A 29 13.98 1.67 5.31
CA ASN A 29 13.32 1.53 6.62
C ASN A 29 12.20 0.47 6.69
N TYR A 30 11.46 0.23 5.61
CA TYR A 30 10.37 -0.76 5.63
C TYR A 30 10.83 -2.15 5.16
N MET A 31 11.89 -2.23 4.36
CA MET A 31 12.48 -3.51 3.94
C MET A 31 13.06 -4.28 5.13
N ASP A 32 13.76 -3.60 6.04
CA ASP A 32 14.23 -4.23 7.29
C ASP A 32 13.05 -4.70 8.16
N TRP A 33 11.97 -3.92 8.22
CA TRP A 33 10.75 -4.33 8.90
C TRP A 33 10.12 -5.57 8.25
N LEU A 34 10.05 -5.63 6.92
CA LEU A 34 9.55 -6.79 6.18
C LEU A 34 10.42 -8.03 6.42
N ASN A 35 11.75 -7.88 6.35
CA ASN A 35 12.71 -8.96 6.58
C ASN A 35 12.64 -9.53 8.01
N SER A 36 12.12 -8.76 8.97
CA SER A 36 11.90 -9.22 10.35
C SER A 36 10.65 -10.10 10.53
N LYS A 37 9.79 -10.21 9.51
CA LYS A 37 8.54 -10.99 9.58
C LYS A 37 8.73 -12.37 8.97
N ASP A 38 7.88 -13.30 9.39
CA ASP A 38 7.86 -14.65 8.83
C ASP A 38 7.52 -14.61 7.33
N LYS A 39 8.06 -15.56 6.58
CA LYS A 39 7.77 -15.71 5.16
C LYS A 39 6.26 -15.88 4.93
N GLU A 40 5.72 -15.18 3.92
CA GLU A 40 4.30 -15.25 3.53
C GLU A 40 3.31 -14.82 4.64
N SER A 41 3.78 -14.07 5.65
CA SER A 41 2.94 -13.65 6.79
C SER A 41 2.34 -12.25 6.66
N VAL A 42 2.90 -11.39 5.80
CA VAL A 42 2.54 -9.97 5.69
C VAL A 42 1.51 -9.74 4.59
N ILE A 43 0.45 -9.00 4.92
CA ILE A 43 -0.55 -8.54 3.94
C ILE A 43 -0.03 -7.25 3.29
N TYR A 44 0.09 -7.22 1.96
CA TYR A 44 0.43 -6.01 1.21
C TYR A 44 -0.82 -5.35 0.62
N ILE A 45 -0.97 -4.04 0.84
CA ILE A 45 -2.08 -3.24 0.30
C ILE A 45 -1.51 -2.02 -0.39
N ALA A 46 -1.83 -1.88 -1.66
CA ALA A 46 -1.55 -0.69 -2.47
C ALA A 46 -2.60 -0.58 -3.57
N PHE A 47 -3.03 0.66 -3.85
CA PHE A 47 -4.09 0.90 -4.81
C PHE A 47 -3.61 1.50 -6.14
N GLY A 48 -2.31 1.80 -6.24
CA GLY A 48 -1.69 2.31 -7.45
C GLY A 48 -1.98 3.79 -7.71
N SER A 49 -1.49 4.31 -8.83
CA SER A 49 -1.47 5.75 -9.14
C SER A 49 -2.81 6.34 -9.62
N TYR A 50 -3.77 5.50 -10.03
CA TYR A 50 -5.01 5.96 -10.68
C TYR A 50 -6.30 5.72 -9.87
N SER A 51 -6.19 5.25 -8.62
CA SER A 51 -7.36 4.95 -7.80
C SER A 51 -7.66 6.07 -6.80
N GLU A 52 -8.85 6.66 -6.89
CA GLU A 52 -9.44 7.42 -5.80
C GLU A 52 -10.26 6.48 -4.91
N ILE A 53 -9.97 6.49 -3.61
CA ILE A 53 -10.66 5.64 -2.61
C ILE A 53 -11.36 6.56 -1.64
N SER A 54 -12.62 6.25 -1.34
CA SER A 54 -13.35 7.00 -0.33
C SER A 54 -12.74 6.81 1.06
N SER A 55 -12.75 7.86 1.87
CA SER A 55 -12.31 7.80 3.27
C SER A 55 -13.03 6.68 4.05
N GLN A 56 -14.32 6.48 3.78
CA GLN A 56 -15.10 5.39 4.38
C GLN A 56 -14.54 4.01 4.04
N LEU A 57 -14.14 3.76 2.79
CA LEU A 57 -13.57 2.48 2.40
C LEU A 57 -12.20 2.27 3.06
N MET A 58 -11.37 3.31 3.15
CA MET A 58 -10.11 3.24 3.88
C MET A 58 -10.33 2.90 5.36
N GLU A 59 -11.33 3.51 6.00
CA GLU A 59 -11.64 3.23 7.41
C GLU A 59 -12.03 1.75 7.61
N GLU A 60 -12.88 1.21 6.74
CA GLU A 60 -13.27 -0.20 6.79
C GLU A 60 -12.09 -1.16 6.53
N ILE A 61 -11.17 -0.79 5.62
CA ILE A 61 -9.93 -1.54 5.41
C ILE A 61 -9.09 -1.53 6.69
N GLY A 62 -8.94 -0.37 7.33
CA GLY A 62 -8.22 -0.23 8.60
C GLY A 62 -8.80 -1.13 9.70
N HIS A 63 -10.11 -1.09 9.91
CA HIS A 63 -10.77 -1.98 10.85
C HIS A 63 -10.64 -3.47 10.46
N GLY A 64 -10.73 -3.78 9.17
CA GLY A 64 -10.54 -5.13 8.64
C GLY A 64 -9.14 -5.68 8.94
N LEU A 65 -8.10 -4.87 8.76
CA LEU A 65 -6.72 -5.21 9.09
C LEU A 65 -6.54 -5.48 10.58
N LEU A 66 -7.07 -4.61 11.44
CA LEU A 66 -6.98 -4.78 12.89
C LEU A 66 -7.65 -6.07 13.37
N LYS A 67 -8.80 -6.42 12.77
CA LYS A 67 -9.53 -7.68 13.02
C LYS A 67 -8.81 -8.90 12.47
N CYS A 68 -8.16 -8.79 11.30
CA CYS A 68 -7.39 -9.87 10.71
C CYS A 68 -6.21 -10.29 11.60
N GLY A 69 -5.62 -9.33 12.33
CA GLY A 69 -4.56 -9.59 13.31
C GLY A 69 -3.22 -10.03 12.71
N LYS A 70 -3.11 -10.05 11.39
CA LYS A 70 -1.85 -10.29 10.67
C LYS A 70 -1.04 -9.00 10.52
N PRO A 71 0.30 -9.08 10.47
CA PRO A 71 1.10 -7.93 10.08
C PRO A 71 0.75 -7.52 8.66
N PHE A 72 0.80 -6.22 8.40
CA PHE A 72 0.50 -5.66 7.08
C PHE A 72 1.45 -4.54 6.72
N LEU A 73 1.66 -4.35 5.42
CA LEU A 73 2.32 -3.21 4.82
C LEU A 73 1.30 -2.49 3.94
N TRP A 74 0.93 -1.28 4.33
CA TRP A 74 -0.05 -0.48 3.60
C TRP A 74 0.62 0.76 3.01
N ALA A 75 0.66 0.81 1.69
CA ALA A 75 1.12 1.97 0.93
C ALA A 75 -0.03 2.94 0.69
N PHE A 76 0.08 4.14 1.27
CA PHE A 76 -0.78 5.27 0.99
C PHE A 76 -0.16 6.16 -0.06
N ARG A 77 -0.99 7.04 -0.61
CA ARG A 77 -0.57 8.08 -1.54
C ARG A 77 -0.73 9.42 -0.83
N GLU A 78 0.23 10.31 -1.03
CA GLU A 78 0.05 11.73 -0.71
C GLU A 78 -0.99 12.35 -1.65
N GLY A 79 -2.03 12.97 -1.09
CA GLY A 79 -3.03 13.70 -1.87
C GLY A 79 -2.41 14.86 -2.65
N GLN A 80 -3.18 15.44 -3.58
CA GLN A 80 -2.69 16.52 -4.46
C GLN A 80 -2.12 17.73 -3.70
N ASP A 81 -2.57 17.95 -2.47
CA ASP A 81 -2.14 19.04 -1.60
C ASP A 81 -1.04 18.63 -0.60
N GLY A 82 -0.41 17.46 -0.79
CA GLY A 82 0.55 16.88 0.16
C GLY A 82 -0.11 16.31 1.42
N GLU A 83 -1.44 16.15 1.40
CA GLU A 83 -2.18 15.58 2.52
C GLU A 83 -1.91 14.08 2.66
N LYS A 84 -1.50 13.65 3.86
CA LYS A 84 -1.29 12.23 4.15
C LYS A 84 -2.61 11.60 4.49
N MET A 85 -3.06 10.69 3.62
CA MET A 85 -4.38 10.08 3.76
C MET A 85 -4.48 9.17 4.99
N GLU A 86 -3.35 8.67 5.50
CA GLU A 86 -3.25 7.92 6.76
C GLU A 86 -3.63 8.73 8.00
N ASP A 87 -3.46 10.06 7.99
CA ASP A 87 -3.82 10.94 9.12
C ASP A 87 -5.33 11.06 9.31
N LYS A 88 -6.12 10.69 8.30
CA LYS A 88 -7.58 10.73 8.33
C LYS A 88 -8.20 9.50 8.98
N LEU A 89 -7.41 8.45 9.27
CA LEU A 89 -7.88 7.20 9.85
C LEU A 89 -8.10 7.34 11.34
N SER A 90 -9.28 6.95 11.83
CA SER A 90 -9.56 7.02 13.28
C SER A 90 -8.73 6.03 14.09
N CYS A 91 -8.31 4.93 13.46
CA CYS A 91 -7.56 3.83 14.08
C CYS A 91 -6.07 3.80 13.72
N LYS A 92 -5.50 4.95 13.32
CA LYS A 92 -4.09 5.07 12.87
C LYS A 92 -3.10 4.52 13.92
N ASP A 93 -3.26 4.91 15.18
CA ASP A 93 -2.36 4.52 16.27
C ASP A 93 -2.35 3.00 16.51
N GLU A 94 -3.49 2.32 16.33
CA GLU A 94 -3.54 0.86 16.41
C GLU A 94 -2.94 0.19 15.17
N LEU A 95 -3.12 0.79 14.00
CA LEU A 95 -2.56 0.29 12.74
C LEU A 95 -1.03 0.30 12.78
N GLU A 96 -0.41 1.39 13.24
CA GLU A 96 1.06 1.50 13.36
C GLU A 96 1.68 0.51 14.36
N LYS A 97 0.90 0.04 15.36
CA LYS A 97 1.37 -1.00 16.29
C LYS A 97 1.40 -2.39 15.66
N LYS A 98 0.53 -2.66 14.68
CA LYS A 98 0.39 -3.99 14.06
C LYS A 98 1.06 -4.12 12.70
N GLY A 99 1.19 -3.02 11.97
CA GLY A 99 1.71 -2.99 10.61
C GLY A 99 2.68 -1.85 10.37
N LYS A 100 3.06 -1.70 9.10
CA LYS A 100 3.87 -0.60 8.62
C LYS A 100 3.07 0.17 7.58
N ILE A 101 3.02 1.49 7.75
CA ILE A 101 2.42 2.41 6.81
C ILE A 101 3.57 3.11 6.05
N VAL A 102 3.45 3.19 4.72
CA VAL A 102 4.43 3.85 3.84
C VAL A 102 3.70 4.79 2.87
N ASN A 103 4.36 5.89 2.50
CA ASN A 103 3.92 6.82 1.46
C ASN A 103 4.92 6.80 0.30
#